data_AF-A0A937Y1A0-F1
#
_entry.id   AF-A0A937Y1A0-F1
#
_cell.length_a   1.000
_cell.length_b   1.000
_cell.length_c   1.000
_cell.angle_alpha   90.00
_cell.angle_beta   90.00
_cell.angle_gamma   90.00
#
_symmetry.space_group_name_H-M   'P 1'
#
loop_
_entity.id
_entity.type
_entity.pdbx_description
1 polymer ?
#
loop_
_entity_poly.entity_id
_entity_poly.type
_entity_poly.pdbx_seq_one_letter_code
_entity_poly.pdbx_strand_id
1 'polypeptide(L)'
;MILFAATVFTSAFLLFLVQPIIAKQILPWFGGTAAVWTTCMVFFQLVLLAGYAYSDAVSRKLAPRAQAILHTVLLAASLAFLPILAGESWKPDPDTEPGGRILLLLAATIGLPYFLLS
;
A
#
# COMPACT_ATOMS: atom_id res chain seq x y z
N MET A 1 22.82 -17.59 4.01
CA MET A 1 22.39 -16.39 4.77
C MET A 1 22.38 -15.13 3.90
N ILE A 2 23.43 -14.84 3.12
CA ILE A 2 23.48 -13.65 2.23
C ILE A 2 22.29 -13.60 1.25
N LEU A 3 21.97 -14.71 0.56
CA LEU A 3 20.82 -14.75 -0.37
C LEU A 3 19.50 -14.44 0.33
N PHE A 4 19.25 -15.01 1.51
CA PHE A 4 18.04 -14.75 2.28
C PHE A 4 17.95 -13.29 2.72
N ALA A 5 19.04 -12.73 3.27
CA ALA A 5 19.10 -11.34 3.67
C ALA A 5 18.90 -10.39 2.49
N ALA A 6 19.51 -10.69 1.34
CA ALA A 6 19.33 -9.91 0.12
C ALA A 6 17.87 -9.93 -0.35
N THR A 7 17.21 -11.08 -0.38
CA THR A 7 15.80 -11.17 -0.77
C THR A 7 14.89 -10.38 0.15
N VAL A 8 15.06 -10.50 1.48
CA VAL A 8 14.26 -9.73 2.46
C VAL A 8 14.52 -8.24 2.33
N PHE A 9 15.80 -7.84 2.19
CA PHE A 9 16.19 -6.45 1.98
C PHE A 9 15.57 -5.88 0.70
N THR A 10 15.69 -6.58 -0.42
CA THR A 10 15.11 -6.16 -1.70
C THR A 10 13.59 -6.07 -1.62
N SER A 11 12.93 -7.03 -0.98
CA SER A 11 11.47 -6.99 -0.77
C SER A 11 11.05 -5.77 0.02
N ALA A 12 11.68 -5.52 1.18
CA ALA A 12 11.39 -4.36 2.01
C ALA A 12 11.73 -3.05 1.28
N PHE A 13 12.88 -2.97 0.62
CA PHE A 13 13.26 -1.80 -0.17
C PHE A 13 12.22 -1.47 -1.25
N LEU A 14 11.77 -2.47 -2.02
CA LEU A 14 10.75 -2.28 -3.04
C LEU A 14 9.42 -1.83 -2.43
N LEU A 15 8.99 -2.43 -1.31
CA LEU A 15 7.77 -2.06 -0.61
C LEU A 15 7.83 -0.59 -0.13
N PHE A 16 8.91 -0.18 0.52
CA PHE A 16 9.08 1.19 1.01
C PHE A 16 9.31 2.21 -0.12
N LEU A 17 9.86 1.79 -1.26
CA LEU A 17 10.06 2.65 -2.44
C LEU A 17 8.73 3.04 -3.12
N VAL A 18 7.69 2.22 -2.97
CA VAL A 18 6.35 2.54 -3.48
C VAL A 18 5.83 3.86 -2.91
N GLN A 19 6.03 4.11 -1.62
CA GLN A 19 5.54 5.30 -0.95
C GLN A 19 5.99 6.62 -1.61
N PRO A 20 7.31 6.91 -1.77
CA PRO A 20 7.76 8.14 -2.41
C PRO A 20 7.37 8.22 -3.89
N ILE A 21 7.26 7.09 -4.60
CA ILE A 21 6.78 7.07 -5.99
C ILE A 21 5.34 7.58 -6.06
N ILE A 22 4.43 6.98 -5.29
CA ILE A 22 3.01 7.36 -5.28
C ILE A 22 2.83 8.80 -4.79
N ALA A 23 3.50 9.18 -3.70
CA ALA A 23 3.44 10.54 -3.17
C ALA A 23 3.85 11.58 -4.23
N LYS A 24 4.92 11.30 -5.00
CA LYS A 24 5.37 12.18 -6.09
C LYS A 24 4.39 12.21 -7.27
N GLN A 25 3.71 11.10 -7.57
CA GLN A 25 2.73 11.04 -8.65
C GLN A 25 1.47 11.85 -8.36
N ILE A 26 0.97 11.85 -7.13
CA ILE A 26 -0.24 12.60 -6.76
C ILE A 26 0.05 14.08 -6.45
N LEU A 27 1.31 14.43 -6.19
CA LEU A 27 1.74 15.79 -5.84
C LEU A 27 1.27 16.89 -6.81
N PRO A 28 1.31 16.70 -8.16
CA PRO A 28 0.83 17.72 -9.10
C PRO A 28 -0.68 17.99 -9.01
N TRP A 29 -1.46 17.07 -8.45
CA TRP A 29 -2.93 17.19 -8.35
C TRP A 29 -3.38 17.78 -7.02
N PHE A 30 -2.73 17.38 -5.93
CA PHE A 30 -3.07 17.81 -4.57
C PHE A 30 -2.19 18.97 -4.06
N GLY A 31 -1.21 19.39 -4.87
CA GLY A 31 -0.27 20.48 -4.56
C GLY A 31 0.96 20.01 -3.81
N GLY A 32 2.06 20.78 -3.93
CA GLY A 32 3.37 20.50 -3.31
C GLY A 32 3.46 20.71 -1.80
N THR A 33 2.35 20.55 -1.07
CA THR A 33 2.28 20.91 0.35
C THR A 33 2.80 19.78 1.25
N ALA A 34 3.37 20.14 2.41
CA ALA A 34 3.82 19.18 3.42
C ALA A 34 2.69 18.25 3.90
N ALA A 35 1.43 18.69 3.80
CA ALA A 35 0.26 17.90 4.17
C ALA A 35 0.11 16.63 3.32
N VAL A 36 0.31 16.71 1.99
CA VAL A 36 0.22 15.55 1.09
C VAL A 36 1.19 14.45 1.50
N TRP A 37 2.43 14.84 1.79
CA TRP A 37 3.47 13.92 2.23
C TRP A 37 3.11 13.24 3.56
N THR A 38 2.69 14.02 4.55
CA THR A 38 2.31 13.49 5.88
C THR A 38 1.09 12.57 5.79
N THR A 39 0.08 12.89 4.99
CA THR A 39 -1.09 12.02 4.77
C THR A 39 -0.69 10.70 4.13
N CYS A 40 0.21 10.72 3.13
CA CYS A 40 0.76 9.51 2.54
C CYS A 40 1.51 8.69 3.60
N MET A 41 2.40 9.32 4.38
CA MET A 41 3.13 8.66 5.48
C MET A 41 2.17 7.96 6.44
N VAL A 42 1.14 8.65 6.94
CA VAL A 42 0.17 8.07 7.88
C VAL A 42 -0.53 6.87 7.26
N PHE A 43 -0.97 6.96 6.00
CA PHE A 43 -1.59 5.83 5.31
C PHE A 43 -0.66 4.62 5.23
N PHE A 44 0.54 4.77 4.66
CA PHE A 44 1.45 3.64 4.45
C PHE A 44 1.90 3.01 5.77
N GLN A 45 2.12 3.79 6.82
CA GLN A 45 2.48 3.25 8.13
C GLN A 45 1.35 2.47 8.79
N LEU A 46 0.10 2.96 8.68
CA LEU A 46 -1.07 2.25 9.19
C LEU A 46 -1.32 0.94 8.44
N VAL A 47 -1.20 0.96 7.11
CA VAL A 47 -1.38 -0.25 6.29
C VAL A 47 -0.26 -1.26 6.55
N LEU A 48 0.98 -0.81 6.71
CA LEU A 48 2.11 -1.66 7.08
C LEU A 48 1.85 -2.37 8.42
N LEU A 49 1.41 -1.60 9.42
CA LEU A 49 1.04 -2.15 10.74
C LEU A 49 -0.09 -3.17 10.62
N ALA A 50 -1.11 -2.88 9.81
CA ALA A 50 -2.22 -3.79 9.57
C ALA A 50 -1.75 -5.09 8.88
N GLY A 51 -0.83 -5.00 7.92
CA GLY A 51 -0.21 -6.14 7.25
C GLY A 51 0.53 -7.04 8.24
N TYR A 52 1.33 -6.46 9.14
CA TYR A 52 1.97 -7.22 10.22
C TYR A 52 0.97 -7.88 11.17
N ALA A 53 -0.09 -7.17 11.57
CA ALA A 53 -1.13 -7.73 12.41
C ALA A 53 -1.85 -8.90 11.73
N TYR A 54 -2.12 -8.79 10.43
CA TYR A 54 -2.68 -9.86 9.62
C TYR A 54 -1.74 -11.06 9.55
N SER A 55 -0.47 -10.84 9.23
CA SER A 55 0.54 -11.89 9.12
C SER A 55 0.75 -12.64 10.44
N ASP A 56 0.77 -11.93 11.58
CA ASP A 56 0.83 -12.53 12.92
C ASP A 56 -0.45 -13.33 13.24
N ALA A 57 -1.63 -12.76 12.99
CA ALA A 57 -2.89 -13.44 13.27
C ALA A 57 -3.08 -14.71 12.44
N VAL A 58 -2.74 -14.67 11.15
CA VAL A 58 -2.80 -15.83 10.25
C VAL A 58 -1.81 -16.91 10.67
N SER A 59 -0.57 -16.53 10.97
CA SER A 59 0.48 -17.49 11.36
C SER A 59 0.18 -18.16 12.71
N ARG A 60 -0.57 -17.50 13.61
CA ARG A 60 -0.99 -18.08 14.89
C ARG A 60 -2.22 -18.97 14.80
N LYS A 61 -3.15 -18.68 13.89
CA LYS A 61 -4.50 -19.30 13.87
C LYS A 61 -4.67 -20.37 12.80
N LEU A 62 -3.88 -20.34 11.72
CA LEU A 62 -4.08 -21.22 10.56
C LEU A 62 -2.92 -22.21 10.41
N ALA A 63 -3.25 -23.40 9.90
CA ALA A 63 -2.23 -24.36 9.49
C ALA A 63 -1.45 -23.84 8.27
N PRO A 64 -0.17 -24.25 8.06
CA PRO A 64 0.67 -23.71 7.00
C PRO A 64 0.06 -23.79 5.58
N ARG A 65 -0.69 -24.84 5.28
CA ARG A 65 -1.39 -24.99 3.99
C ARG A 65 -2.53 -23.99 3.83
N ALA A 66 -3.30 -23.74 4.88
CA ALA A 66 -4.40 -22.77 4.84
C ALA A 66 -3.87 -21.33 4.75
N GLN A 67 -2.75 -21.02 5.43
CA GLN A 67 -2.04 -19.74 5.28
C GLN A 67 -1.60 -19.51 3.83
N ALA A 68 -0.95 -20.50 3.21
CA ALA A 68 -0.51 -20.40 1.83
C ALA A 68 -1.70 -20.16 0.88
N ILE A 69 -2.76 -20.95 1.00
CA ILE A 69 -3.96 -20.81 0.15
C ILE A 69 -4.60 -19.43 0.34
N LEU A 70 -4.84 -19.02 1.58
CA LEU A 70 -5.47 -17.73 1.90
C LEU A 70 -4.66 -16.57 1.31
N HIS A 71 -3.36 -16.55 1.57
CA HIS A 71 -2.50 -15.47 1.11
C HIS A 71 -2.35 -15.45 -0.40
N THR A 72 -2.20 -16.61 -1.06
CA THR A 72 -2.13 -16.69 -2.53
C THR A 72 -3.43 -16.22 -3.19
N VAL A 73 -4.59 -16.60 -2.65
CA VAL A 73 -5.90 -16.15 -3.18
C VAL A 73 -6.06 -14.64 -3.02
N LEU A 74 -5.73 -14.09 -1.86
CA LEU A 74 -5.78 -12.65 -1.62
C LEU A 74 -4.81 -11.89 -2.54
N LEU A 75 -3.59 -12.42 -2.72
CA LEU A 75 -2.60 -11.82 -3.60
C LEU A 75 -3.06 -11.83 -5.06
N ALA A 76 -3.64 -12.94 -5.52
CA ALA A 76 -4.25 -13.02 -6.86
C ALA A 76 -5.42 -12.03 -7.01
N ALA A 77 -6.28 -11.90 -6.00
CA ALA A 77 -7.38 -10.94 -6.01
C ALA A 77 -6.86 -9.49 -6.06
N SER A 78 -5.71 -9.19 -5.45
CA SER A 78 -5.11 -7.85 -5.50
C SER A 78 -4.68 -7.42 -6.91
N LEU A 79 -4.51 -8.36 -7.84
CA LEU A 79 -4.21 -8.03 -9.24
C LEU A 79 -5.36 -7.28 -9.92
N ALA A 80 -6.59 -7.39 -9.40
CA ALA A 80 -7.74 -6.62 -9.88
C ALA A 80 -7.59 -5.10 -9.63
N PHE A 81 -6.66 -4.69 -8.78
CA PHE A 81 -6.36 -3.29 -8.49
C PHE A 81 -5.34 -2.68 -9.47
N LEU A 82 -4.86 -3.46 -10.45
CA LEU A 82 -4.10 -2.90 -11.56
C LEU A 82 -5.05 -2.26 -12.61
N PRO A 83 -4.72 -1.06 -13.12
CA PRO A 83 -3.53 -0.27 -12.84
C PRO A 83 -3.64 0.50 -11.52
N ILE A 84 -2.58 0.45 -10.70
CA ILE A 84 -2.47 1.21 -9.43
C ILE A 84 -2.39 2.74 -9.69
N LEU A 85 -2.35 3.15 -10.96
CA LEU A 85 -2.36 4.54 -11.37
C LEU A 85 -3.71 5.17 -11.06
N ALA A 86 -3.67 6.26 -10.30
CA ALA A 86 -4.82 7.14 -10.21
C ALA A 86 -5.13 7.68 -11.61
N GLY A 87 -6.34 7.44 -12.10
CA GLY A 87 -6.84 8.05 -13.34
C GLY A 87 -7.21 9.52 -13.12
N GLU A 88 -7.40 10.27 -14.21
CA GLU A 88 -7.76 11.71 -14.14
C GLU A 88 -9.06 11.98 -13.35
N SER A 89 -9.94 10.97 -13.21
CA SER A 89 -11.15 11.03 -12.39
C SER A 89 -10.90 11.28 -10.90
N TRP A 90 -9.68 11.02 -10.41
CA TRP A 90 -9.29 11.26 -9.02
C TRP A 90 -8.82 12.68 -8.74
N LYS A 91 -8.66 13.52 -9.78
CA LYS A 91 -8.25 14.91 -9.63
C LYS A 91 -9.24 15.63 -8.70
N PRO A 92 -8.75 16.28 -7.63
CA PRO A 92 -9.64 16.94 -6.69
C PRO A 92 -10.32 18.14 -7.34
N ASP A 93 -11.61 18.31 -7.05
CA ASP A 93 -12.30 19.56 -7.33
C ASP A 93 -11.77 20.64 -6.37
N PRO A 94 -11.74 21.93 -6.79
CA PRO A 94 -11.15 23.02 -6.01
C PRO A 94 -11.66 23.13 -4.56
N ASP A 95 -12.89 22.68 -4.30
CA ASP A 95 -13.57 22.80 -3.00
C ASP A 95 -13.47 21.55 -2.12
N THR A 96 -12.73 20.50 -2.54
CA THR A 96 -12.63 19.25 -1.75
C THR A 96 -11.47 19.29 -0.76
N GLU A 97 -11.68 18.85 0.49
CA GLU A 97 -10.58 18.65 1.44
C GLU A 97 -9.55 17.63 0.90
N PRO A 98 -8.28 18.02 0.71
CA PRO A 98 -7.29 17.19 0.01
C PRO A 98 -6.91 15.93 0.80
N GLY A 99 -6.82 16.00 2.13
CA GLY A 99 -6.36 14.88 2.96
C GLY A 99 -7.25 13.63 2.86
N GLY A 100 -8.57 13.79 3.00
CA GLY A 100 -9.51 12.67 2.91
C GLY A 100 -9.52 12.02 1.52
N ARG A 101 -9.41 12.83 0.47
CA ARG A 101 -9.39 12.33 -0.92
C ARG A 101 -8.10 11.59 -1.26
N ILE A 102 -6.96 11.99 -0.68
CA ILE A 102 -5.69 11.24 -0.76
C ILE A 102 -5.82 9.87 -0.10
N LEU A 103 -6.35 9.80 1.13
CA LEU A 103 -6.53 8.53 1.83
C LEU A 103 -7.43 7.57 1.04
N LEU A 104 -8.52 8.09 0.49
CA LEU A 104 -9.48 7.30 -0.28
C LEU A 104 -8.88 6.82 -1.61
N LEU A 105 -8.13 7.68 -2.31
CA LEU A 105 -7.37 7.32 -3.51
C LEU A 105 -6.39 6.18 -3.21
N LEU A 106 -5.55 6.35 -2.17
CA LEU A 106 -4.55 5.35 -1.78
C LEU A 106 -5.20 4.02 -1.38
N ALA A 107 -6.30 4.07 -0.61
CA ALA A 107 -7.05 2.88 -0.22
C ALA A 107 -7.64 2.14 -1.43
N ALA A 108 -8.19 2.88 -2.40
CA ALA A 108 -8.84 2.32 -3.58
C ALA A 108 -7.86 1.76 -4.62
N THR A 109 -6.62 2.25 -4.68
CA THR A 109 -5.65 1.83 -5.72
C THR A 109 -4.57 0.89 -5.18
N ILE A 110 -3.91 1.25 -4.07
CA ILE A 110 -2.70 0.57 -3.60
C ILE A 110 -2.83 -0.06 -2.22
N GLY A 111 -3.93 0.22 -1.50
CA GLY A 111 -4.14 -0.27 -0.15
C GLY A 111 -4.06 -1.79 -0.04
N LEU A 112 -4.82 -2.52 -0.86
CA LEU A 112 -4.83 -3.98 -0.80
C LEU A 112 -3.50 -4.62 -1.25
N PRO A 113 -2.89 -4.26 -2.40
CA PRO A 113 -1.58 -4.78 -2.78
C PRO A 113 -0.48 -4.50 -1.73
N TYR A 114 -0.42 -3.28 -1.20
CA TYR A 114 0.59 -2.92 -0.20
C TYR A 114 0.38 -3.67 1.12
N PHE A 115 -0.88 -3.78 1.58
CA PHE A 115 -1.25 -4.55 2.77
C PHE A 115 -0.82 -6.02 2.67
N LEU A 116 -1.03 -6.66 1.51
CA LEU A 116 -0.72 -8.07 1.34
C LEU A 116 0.78 -8.33 1.13
N LEU A 117 1.56 -7.35 0.68
CA LEU A 117 3.01 -7.50 0.52
C LEU A 117 3.80 -7.14 1.80
N SER A 118 3.13 -6.57 2.80
CA SER A 118 3.68 -6.16 4.10
C SER A 118 3.87 -7.33 5.06
#